data_AF-A0A1Q3D7Y4-F1
#
_entry.id   AF-A0A1Q3D7Y4-F1
#
_cell.length_a   1.000
_cell.length_b   1.000
_cell.length_c   1.000
_cell.angle_alpha   90.00
_cell.angle_beta   90.00
_cell.angle_gamma   90.00
#
_symmetry.space_group_name_H-M   'P 1'
#
loop_
_entity.id
_entity.type
_entity.pdbx_description
1 polymer ?
#
loop_
_entity_poly.entity_id
_entity_poly.type
_entity_poly.pdbx_seq_one_letter_code
_entity_poly.pdbx_strand_id
1 'polypeptide(L)'
;YKDTFMTKVLTREDTNQPYWKEKFITRLPTLFAEKNKSKYREKHRGVVPYETLTYGDIVSTITKTGLEICNDIKMGKQIKRDSKTYKKELGDFCTQFGYEPFKPAPSKTKKLQNQKRDKKYYERKQFEKP
;
A
#
# COMPACT_ATOMS: atom_id res chain seq x y z
N TYR A 1 15.91 21.23 -1.60
CA TYR A 1 15.53 20.16 -2.55
C TYR A 1 14.12 20.37 -3.10
N LYS A 2 13.07 20.40 -2.25
CA LYS A 2 11.68 20.65 -2.69
C LYS A 2 11.54 21.94 -3.51
N ASP A 3 12.03 23.05 -2.97
CA ASP A 3 11.88 24.36 -3.63
C ASP A 3 12.65 24.41 -4.94
N THR A 4 13.88 23.92 -4.97
CA THR A 4 14.68 23.80 -6.20
C THR A 4 13.99 22.98 -7.29
N PHE A 5 13.32 21.87 -6.92
CA PHE A 5 12.56 21.06 -7.87
C PHE A 5 11.32 21.82 -8.37
N MET A 6 10.56 22.44 -7.46
CA MET A 6 9.38 23.22 -7.82
C MET A 6 9.72 24.43 -8.69
N THR A 7 10.81 25.15 -8.40
CA THR A 7 11.31 26.22 -9.25
C THR A 7 11.59 25.69 -10.66
N LYS A 8 12.34 24.60 -10.81
CA LYS A 8 12.62 24.01 -12.14
C LYS A 8 11.36 23.58 -12.90
N VAL A 9 10.35 23.08 -12.20
CA VAL A 9 9.06 22.73 -12.80
C VAL A 9 8.30 23.98 -13.20
N LEU A 10 8.26 25.02 -12.37
CA LEU A 10 7.49 26.24 -12.62
C LEU A 10 8.14 27.19 -13.64
N THR A 11 9.46 27.14 -13.82
CA THR A 11 10.18 28.00 -14.77
C THR A 11 10.14 27.52 -16.21
N ARG A 12 9.56 26.35 -16.50
CA ARG A 12 9.48 25.85 -17.88
C ARG A 12 8.34 26.54 -18.64
N GLU A 13 8.59 26.96 -19.87
CA GLU A 13 7.66 27.80 -20.65
C GLU A 13 6.32 27.11 -20.92
N ASP A 14 6.34 25.80 -21.13
CA ASP A 14 5.16 24.98 -21.43
C ASP A 14 4.50 24.37 -20.18
N THR A 15 4.94 24.73 -18.97
CA THR A 15 4.47 24.12 -17.72
C THR A 15 2.97 24.25 -17.54
N ASN A 16 2.37 25.37 -17.92
CA ASN A 16 0.92 25.58 -17.78
C ASN A 16 0.07 24.75 -18.77
N GLN A 17 0.69 24.05 -19.73
CA GLN A 17 -0.03 23.18 -20.65
C GLN A 17 -0.65 21.98 -19.91
N PRO A 18 -1.90 21.60 -20.25
CA PRO A 18 -2.60 20.46 -19.66
C PRO A 18 -1.79 19.17 -19.70
N TYR A 19 -1.13 18.93 -20.84
CA TYR A 19 -0.26 17.78 -21.07
C TYR A 19 0.80 17.62 -19.98
N TRP A 20 1.40 18.71 -19.51
CA TRP A 20 2.46 18.65 -18.52
C TRP A 20 1.95 18.46 -17.10
N LYS A 21 0.76 18.98 -16.78
CA LYS A 21 0.07 18.69 -15.52
C LYS A 21 -0.32 17.21 -15.45
N GLU A 22 -0.83 16.65 -16.54
CA GLU A 22 -1.11 15.22 -16.65
C GLU A 22 0.17 14.39 -16.50
N LYS A 23 1.25 14.75 -17.23
CA LYS A 23 2.54 14.06 -17.16
C LYS A 23 3.17 14.13 -15.77
N PHE A 24 2.98 15.23 -15.07
CA PHE A 24 3.45 15.40 -13.69
C PHE A 24 2.73 14.44 -12.75
N ILE A 25 1.40 14.35 -12.82
CA ILE A 25 0.59 13.46 -11.97
C ILE A 25 0.85 11.98 -12.32
N THR A 26 0.94 11.63 -13.60
CA THR A 26 1.16 10.25 -14.06
C THR A 26 2.55 9.71 -13.75
N ARG A 27 3.55 10.58 -13.57
CA ARG A 27 4.91 10.20 -13.15
C ARG A 27 5.06 9.97 -11.65
N LEU A 28 4.02 10.21 -10.86
CA LEU A 28 3.97 9.78 -9.47
C LEU A 28 3.92 8.23 -9.41
N PRO A 29 4.31 7.61 -8.28
CA PRO A 29 4.12 6.17 -8.08
C PRO A 29 2.67 5.77 -8.40
N THR A 30 2.46 4.67 -9.12
CA THR A 30 1.18 4.34 -9.78
C THR A 30 -0.05 4.45 -8.88
N LEU A 31 -0.02 3.81 -7.69
CA LEU A 31 -1.15 3.86 -6.75
C LEU A 31 -1.40 5.28 -6.22
N PHE A 32 -0.33 6.05 -6.07
CA PHE A 32 -0.40 7.42 -5.61
C PHE A 32 -0.95 8.35 -6.71
N ALA A 33 -0.51 8.18 -7.95
CA ALA A 33 -1.04 8.87 -9.11
C ALA A 33 -2.55 8.64 -9.25
N GLU A 34 -2.99 7.38 -9.18
CA GLU A 34 -4.40 7.02 -9.28
C GLU A 34 -5.22 7.60 -8.13
N LYS A 35 -4.73 7.55 -6.89
CA LYS A 35 -5.42 8.18 -5.75
C LYS A 35 -5.58 9.69 -5.94
N ASN A 36 -4.54 10.38 -6.42
CA ASN A 36 -4.62 11.82 -6.72
C ASN A 36 -5.64 12.09 -7.83
N LYS A 37 -5.61 11.33 -8.93
CA LYS A 37 -6.62 11.44 -10.00
C LYS A 37 -8.04 11.20 -9.47
N SER A 38 -8.25 10.20 -8.62
CA SER A 38 -9.55 9.93 -8.00
C SER A 38 -10.05 11.13 -7.18
N LYS A 39 -9.19 11.81 -6.41
CA LYS A 39 -9.57 13.02 -5.65
C LYS A 39 -10.05 14.16 -6.55
N TYR A 40 -9.47 14.30 -7.74
CA TYR A 40 -9.95 15.27 -8.73
C TYR A 40 -11.26 14.84 -9.37
N ARG A 41 -11.36 13.58 -9.80
CA ARG A 41 -12.58 13.03 -10.39
C ARG A 41 -13.78 13.14 -9.45
N GLU A 42 -13.57 12.88 -8.16
CA GLU A 42 -14.61 13.02 -7.13
C GLU A 42 -15.15 14.44 -7.03
N LYS A 43 -14.26 15.45 -7.14
CA LYS A 43 -14.65 16.87 -7.08
C LYS A 43 -15.21 17.42 -8.40
N HIS A 44 -14.82 16.83 -9.52
CA HIS A 44 -15.06 17.37 -10.86
C HIS A 44 -15.86 16.39 -11.74
N ARG A 45 -16.93 15.81 -11.18
CA ARG A 45 -17.91 14.98 -11.92
C ARG A 45 -17.29 13.87 -12.78
N GLY A 46 -16.25 13.22 -12.25
CA GLY A 46 -15.59 12.09 -12.90
C GLY A 46 -14.42 12.45 -13.82
N VAL A 47 -14.15 13.74 -14.05
CA VAL A 47 -13.09 14.22 -14.97
C VAL A 47 -11.98 14.91 -14.18
N VAL A 48 -10.73 14.86 -14.66
CA VAL A 48 -9.61 15.62 -14.08
C VAL A 48 -9.43 16.91 -14.89
N PRO A 49 -9.64 18.11 -14.32
CA PRO A 49 -9.65 19.34 -15.09
C PRO A 49 -8.23 19.90 -15.28
N TYR A 50 -7.43 19.25 -16.13
CA TYR A 50 -6.03 19.65 -16.37
C TYR A 50 -5.89 21.09 -16.90
N GLU A 51 -6.87 21.59 -17.66
CA GLU A 51 -6.88 22.97 -18.14
C GLU A 51 -6.85 23.99 -16.99
N THR A 52 -7.72 23.81 -16.00
CA THR A 52 -7.92 24.79 -14.92
C THR A 52 -7.06 24.52 -13.69
N LEU A 53 -6.45 23.33 -13.58
CA LEU A 53 -5.59 22.98 -12.45
C LEU A 53 -4.34 23.84 -12.38
N THR A 54 -4.02 24.36 -11.19
CA THR A 54 -2.73 25.01 -10.93
C THR A 54 -1.74 24.02 -10.33
N TYR A 55 -0.43 24.27 -10.48
CA TYR A 55 0.59 23.49 -9.76
C TYR A 55 0.47 23.60 -8.24
N GLY A 56 -0.07 24.72 -7.73
CA GLY A 56 -0.42 24.86 -6.32
C GLY A 56 -1.45 23.82 -5.89
N ASP A 57 -2.52 23.65 -6.67
CA ASP A 57 -3.57 22.65 -6.41
C ASP A 57 -3.02 21.22 -6.49
N ILE A 58 -2.15 20.96 -7.48
CA ILE A 58 -1.49 19.66 -7.69
C ILE A 58 -0.63 19.32 -6.47
N VAL A 59 0.27 20.22 -6.07
CA VAL A 59 1.16 20.01 -4.92
C VAL A 59 0.38 19.90 -3.62
N SER A 60 -0.66 20.71 -3.43
CA SER A 60 -1.53 20.65 -2.26
C SER A 60 -2.24 19.30 -2.16
N THR A 61 -2.82 18.82 -3.26
CA THR A 61 -3.49 17.51 -3.32
C THR A 61 -2.53 16.36 -3.09
N ILE A 62 -1.33 16.40 -3.70
CA ILE A 62 -0.26 15.43 -3.47
C ILE A 62 0.13 15.40 -1.99
N THR A 63 0.37 16.55 -1.38
CA THR A 63 0.78 16.64 0.04
C THR A 63 -0.29 16.06 0.95
N LYS A 64 -1.56 16.43 0.75
CA LYS A 64 -2.69 15.91 1.52
C LYS A 64 -2.86 14.40 1.36
N THR A 65 -2.83 13.91 0.12
CA THR A 65 -2.95 12.47 -0.19
C THR A 65 -1.79 11.68 0.42
N GLY A 66 -0.57 12.23 0.43
CA GLY A 66 0.59 11.61 1.04
C GLY A 66 0.41 11.44 2.55
N LEU A 67 -0.05 12.49 3.24
CA LEU A 67 -0.35 12.44 4.68
C LEU A 67 -1.46 11.45 5.01
N GLU A 68 -2.54 11.43 4.22
CA GLU A 68 -3.64 10.46 4.38
C GLU A 68 -3.11 9.02 4.30
N ILE A 69 -2.33 8.68 3.27
CA ILE A 69 -1.77 7.33 3.09
C ILE A 69 -0.83 6.96 4.24
N CYS A 70 0.02 7.89 4.68
CA CYS A 70 0.92 7.66 5.81
C CYS A 70 0.13 7.36 7.10
N ASN A 71 -0.96 8.08 7.34
CA ASN A 71 -1.84 7.85 8.48
C ASN A 71 -2.54 6.50 8.37
N ASP A 72 -3.08 6.14 7.20
CA ASP A 72 -3.72 4.85 6.97
C ASP A 72 -2.76 3.68 7.24
N ILE A 73 -1.51 3.80 6.78
CA ILE A 73 -0.47 2.79 7.04
C ILE A 73 -0.18 2.70 8.55
N LYS A 74 -0.09 3.85 9.24
CA LYS A 74 0.15 3.90 10.68
C LYS A 74 -0.99 3.23 11.46
N MET A 75 -2.24 3.57 11.13
CA MET A 75 -3.45 3.00 11.74
C MET A 75 -3.56 1.50 11.45
N GLY A 76 -3.32 1.08 10.20
CA GLY A 76 -3.32 -0.34 9.83
C GLY A 76 -2.26 -1.16 10.61
N LYS A 77 -1.11 -0.58 10.93
CA LYS A 77 -0.11 -1.21 11.80
C LYS A 77 -0.56 -1.29 13.27
N GLN A 78 -1.28 -0.28 13.76
CA GLN A 78 -1.85 -0.28 15.11
C GLN A 78 -2.94 -1.35 15.25
N ILE A 79 -3.92 -1.37 14.33
CA ILE A 79 -4.99 -2.38 14.30
C ILE A 79 -4.43 -3.80 14.28
N LYS A 80 -3.38 -4.06 13.49
CA LYS A 80 -2.72 -5.38 13.46
C LYS A 80 -2.03 -5.77 14.78
N ARG A 81 -1.51 -4.80 15.53
CA ARG A 81 -0.94 -5.04 16.86
C ARG A 81 -2.05 -5.31 17.88
N ASP A 82 -3.05 -4.45 17.92
CA ASP A 82 -4.16 -4.56 18.85
C ASP A 82 -4.95 -5.85 18.63
N SER A 83 -5.14 -6.28 17.37
CA SER A 83 -5.75 -7.57 17.05
C SER A 83 -4.95 -8.77 17.61
N LYS A 84 -3.61 -8.68 17.67
CA LYS A 84 -2.78 -9.73 18.29
C LYS A 84 -2.91 -9.71 19.81
N THR A 85 -2.88 -8.52 20.41
CA THR A 85 -3.07 -8.33 21.85
C THR A 85 -4.43 -8.83 22.30
N TYR A 86 -5.50 -8.40 21.63
CA TYR A 86 -6.87 -8.85 21.87
C TYR A 86 -7.02 -10.37 21.82
N LYS A 87 -6.46 -11.03 20.79
CA LYS A 87 -6.50 -12.49 20.70
C LYS A 87 -5.79 -13.18 21.86
N LYS A 88 -4.69 -12.59 22.34
CA LYS A 88 -3.96 -13.10 23.50
C LYS A 88 -4.79 -12.93 24.78
N GLU A 89 -5.27 -11.72 25.04
CA GLU A 89 -6.07 -11.41 26.23
C GLU A 89 -7.35 -12.25 26.29
N LEU A 90 -8.01 -12.48 25.16
CA LEU A 90 -9.18 -13.35 25.08
C LEU A 90 -8.82 -14.81 25.41
N GLY A 91 -7.69 -15.31 24.89
CA GLY A 91 -7.20 -16.65 25.22
C GLY A 91 -6.85 -16.80 26.70
N ASP A 92 -6.21 -15.79 27.28
CA ASP A 92 -5.88 -15.73 28.70
C ASP A 92 -7.17 -15.70 29.56
N PHE A 93 -8.16 -14.91 29.16
CA PHE A 93 -9.49 -14.88 29.79
C PHE A 93 -10.20 -16.23 29.73
N CYS A 94 -10.24 -16.89 28.57
CA CYS A 94 -10.83 -18.23 28.44
C CYS A 94 -10.15 -19.25 29.37
N THR A 95 -8.82 -19.18 29.49
CA THR A 95 -8.04 -20.08 30.37
C THR A 95 -8.42 -19.91 31.85
N GLN A 96 -8.72 -18.69 32.29
CA GLN A 96 -9.16 -18.43 33.68
C GLN A 96 -10.46 -19.15 34.06
N PHE A 97 -11.35 -19.37 33.09
CA PHE A 97 -12.62 -20.09 33.28
C PHE A 97 -12.51 -21.60 32.98
N GLY A 98 -11.29 -22.12 32.80
CA GLY A 98 -11.06 -23.54 32.55
C GLY A 98 -11.30 -23.98 31.10
N TYR A 99 -11.51 -23.05 30.17
CA TYR A 99 -11.54 -23.37 28.74
C TYR A 99 -10.11 -23.55 28.23
N GLU A 100 -9.84 -24.65 27.53
CA GLU A 100 -8.55 -24.82 26.84
C GLU A 100 -8.35 -23.68 25.83
N PRO A 101 -7.13 -23.11 25.72
CA PRO A 101 -6.81 -22.16 24.66
C PRO A 101 -7.19 -22.75 23.31
N PHE A 102 -7.81 -21.94 22.43
CA PHE A 102 -8.09 -22.34 21.05
C PHE A 102 -6.80 -22.86 20.40
N LYS A 103 -6.63 -24.19 20.35
CA LYS A 103 -5.56 -24.82 19.59
C LYS A 103 -5.84 -24.44 18.14
N PRO A 104 -4.95 -23.68 17.46
CA PRO A 104 -5.14 -23.43 16.04
C PRO A 104 -5.27 -24.80 15.37
N ALA A 105 -6.38 -25.02 14.64
CA ALA A 105 -6.59 -26.25 13.91
C ALA A 105 -5.27 -26.59 13.18
N PRO A 106 -4.76 -27.83 13.28
CA PRO A 106 -3.48 -28.20 12.69
C PRO A 106 -3.51 -27.79 11.23
N SER A 107 -2.82 -26.68 10.92
CA SER A 107 -2.98 -26.03 9.64
C SER A 107 -2.60 -27.04 8.56
N LYS A 108 -3.51 -27.29 7.61
CA LYS A 108 -3.24 -28.12 6.42
C LYS A 108 -1.97 -27.64 5.68
N THR A 109 -1.53 -26.42 5.95
CA THR A 109 -0.28 -25.79 5.51
C THR A 109 0.99 -26.54 5.95
N LYS A 110 1.05 -27.15 7.15
CA LYS A 110 2.23 -27.94 7.56
C LYS A 110 2.41 -29.18 6.68
N LYS A 111 1.32 -29.85 6.29
CA LYS A 111 1.37 -30.99 5.34
C LYS A 111 1.77 -30.53 3.94
N LEU A 112 1.30 -29.37 3.47
CA LEU A 112 1.64 -28.84 2.14
C LEU A 112 3.10 -28.36 2.04
N GLN A 113 3.66 -27.78 3.11
CA GLN A 113 5.07 -27.39 3.15
C GLN A 113 6.01 -28.60 3.16
N ASN A 114 5.64 -29.68 3.88
CA ASN A 114 6.40 -30.93 3.87
C ASN A 114 6.35 -31.59 2.48
N GLN A 115 5.18 -31.68 1.84
CA GLN A 115 5.07 -32.19 0.47
C GLN A 115 5.91 -31.38 -0.54
N LYS A 116 5.97 -30.05 -0.40
CA LYS A 116 6.83 -29.22 -1.27
C LYS A 116 8.32 -29.43 -1.02
N ARG A 117 8.74 -29.70 0.23
CA ARG A 117 10.14 -30.03 0.56
C ARG A 117 10.53 -31.40 0.00
N ASP A 118 9.66 -32.40 0.11
CA ASP A 118 9.91 -33.73 -0.43
C ASP A 118 9.98 -33.73 -1.96
N LYS A 119 9.12 -32.97 -2.63
CA LYS A 119 9.16 -32.82 -4.10
C LYS A 119 10.47 -32.17 -4.58
N LYS A 120 10.93 -31.12 -3.87
CA LYS A 120 12.20 -30.42 -4.18
C LYS A 120 13.44 -31.30 -3.93
N TYR A 121 13.37 -32.20 -2.93
CA TYR A 121 14.42 -33.18 -2.66
C TYR A 121 14.49 -34.25 -3.75
N TYR A 122 13.34 -34.78 -4.18
CA TYR A 122 13.27 -35.75 -5.28
C TYR A 122 13.75 -35.17 -6.62
N GLU A 123 13.35 -33.94 -6.98
CA GLU A 123 13.83 -33.26 -8.18
C GLU A 123 15.35 -33.07 -8.14
N ARG A 124 15.91 -32.63 -7.00
CA ARG A 124 17.36 -32.42 -6.86
C ARG A 124 18.17 -33.72 -7.02
N LYS A 125 17.64 -34.86 -6.54
CA LYS A 125 18.26 -36.18 -6.73
C LYS A 125 18.23 -36.70 -8.18
N GLN A 126 17.31 -36.21 -9.02
CA GLN A 126 17.25 -36.65 -10.42
C GLN A 126 18.27 -35.95 -11.32
N PHE A 127 18.75 -34.77 -10.93
CA PHE A 127 19.80 -34.03 -11.66
C PHE A 127 21.22 -34.33 -11.17
N GLU A 128 21.37 -35.17 -10.13
CA GLU A 128 22.67 -35.57 -9.56
C GLU A 128 23.12 -36.98 -9.97
N LYS A 129 22.48 -37.60 -10.98
CA LYS A 129 23.00 -38.86 -11.55
C LYS A 129 24.12 -38.55 -12.56
N PRO A 130 25.29 -39.21 -12.44
CA PRO A 130 26.47 -38.98 -13.28
C PRO A 130 26.26 -39.35 -14.75
#